data_AF-A0A256B8W6-F1
#
_entry.id   AF-A0A256B8W6-F1
#
_cell.length_a   1.000
_cell.length_b   1.000
_cell.length_c   1.000
_cell.angle_alpha   90.00
_cell.angle_beta   90.00
_cell.angle_gamma   90.00
#
_symmetry.space_group_name_H-M   'P 1'
#
loop_
_entity.id
_entity.type
_entity.pdbx_description
1 polymer ?
#
loop_
_entity_poly.entity_id
_entity_poly.type
_entity_poly.pdbx_seq_one_letter_code
_entity_poly.pdbx_strand_id
1 'polypeptide(L)'
;MLKLKGDTGSKWYPKSIEALEEYLTQFIFPISGYEQKECRGLRKNIAYSLQHLEFMYRCSEDIHLSSVLWTQNTKTFIIVACSVIEAMFFYLLRSQGYATTTSWNSYRKLEGTEFKDTDGKKRKIDMEIFEKIDPKIYVEMSFDSMCKRVESKKLVVLGNDEFFKNLPYLRQLRNRVHVHIVKDDTDTDYKKINKKDYILARKVLFSLMTSELFPQVNEELFYYLETNETLQLTDDDLL
;
A
#
# COMPACT_ATOMS: atom_id res chain seq x y z
N MET A 1 -4.67 7.56 32.90
CA MET A 1 -5.38 8.46 31.98
C MET A 1 -4.33 9.05 31.04
N LEU A 2 -4.30 8.63 29.77
CA LEU A 2 -3.34 9.14 28.79
C LEU A 2 -3.68 10.61 28.53
N LYS A 3 -2.75 11.53 28.81
CA LYS A 3 -2.90 12.97 28.55
C LYS A 3 -2.17 13.31 27.25
N LEU A 4 -2.82 14.06 26.38
CA LEU A 4 -2.18 14.66 25.21
C LEU A 4 -1.07 15.62 25.69
N LYS A 5 0.08 15.60 25.01
CA LYS A 5 1.18 16.51 25.31
C LYS A 5 0.80 17.93 24.86
N GLY A 6 0.65 18.87 25.79
CA GLY A 6 0.43 20.30 25.50
C GLY A 6 -1.03 20.77 25.40
N ASP A 7 -1.95 20.14 26.10
CA ASP A 7 -3.41 20.35 25.99
C ASP A 7 -3.86 21.82 26.24
N THR A 8 -4.25 22.52 25.17
CA THR A 8 -4.86 23.86 25.17
C THR A 8 -6.40 23.81 25.21
N GLY A 9 -7.01 22.65 25.47
CA GLY A 9 -8.44 22.52 25.76
C GLY A 9 -9.35 22.33 24.53
N SER A 10 -8.82 22.32 23.30
CA SER A 10 -9.58 21.92 22.11
C SER A 10 -9.36 20.44 21.79
N LYS A 11 -10.44 19.66 21.69
CA LYS A 11 -10.38 18.26 21.22
C LYS A 11 -9.85 18.23 19.80
N TRP A 12 -8.70 17.60 19.58
CA TRP A 12 -8.21 17.34 18.23
C TRP A 12 -9.14 16.36 17.49
N TYR A 13 -9.30 16.59 16.18
CA TYR A 13 -10.02 15.71 15.27
C TYR A 13 -9.22 15.60 13.96
N PRO A 14 -9.11 14.40 13.36
CA PRO A 14 -8.39 14.24 12.11
C PRO A 14 -9.11 14.95 10.96
N LYS A 15 -8.41 15.12 9.83
CA LYS A 15 -8.97 15.69 8.60
C LYS A 15 -10.25 14.96 8.21
N SER A 16 -11.24 15.72 7.74
CA SER A 16 -12.54 15.15 7.39
C SER A 16 -12.42 14.23 6.18
N ILE A 17 -13.22 13.16 6.18
CA ILE A 17 -13.32 12.25 5.04
C ILE A 17 -13.82 13.00 3.80
N GLU A 18 -14.67 14.00 3.97
CA GLU A 18 -15.16 14.84 2.88
C GLU A 18 -14.03 15.61 2.20
N ALA A 19 -13.16 16.28 2.96
CA ALA A 19 -12.03 17.03 2.38
C ALA A 19 -11.03 16.10 1.67
N LEU A 20 -10.79 14.91 2.23
CA LEU A 20 -9.95 13.89 1.59
C LEU A 20 -10.60 13.32 0.32
N GLU A 21 -11.90 13.03 0.35
CA GLU A 21 -12.64 12.54 -0.82
C GLU A 21 -12.64 13.59 -1.93
N GLU A 22 -12.89 14.85 -1.59
CA GLU A 22 -12.84 16.00 -2.51
C GLU A 22 -11.47 16.13 -3.16
N TYR A 23 -10.38 16.09 -2.37
CA TYR A 23 -9.02 16.11 -2.90
C TYR A 23 -8.77 14.99 -3.91
N LEU A 24 -9.22 13.77 -3.60
CA LEU A 24 -9.01 12.59 -4.44
C LEU A 24 -9.82 12.63 -5.75
N THR A 25 -10.84 13.49 -5.88
CA THR A 25 -11.61 13.62 -7.13
C THR A 25 -10.77 14.16 -8.29
N GLN A 26 -9.70 14.90 -7.99
CA GLN A 26 -8.78 15.44 -8.99
C GLN A 26 -8.09 14.33 -9.80
N PHE A 27 -7.87 13.18 -9.18
CA PHE A 27 -7.18 12.04 -9.77
C PHE A 27 -8.13 10.88 -10.09
N ILE A 28 -9.05 10.55 -9.18
CA ILE A 28 -9.94 9.38 -9.29
C ILE A 28 -11.31 9.82 -9.79
N PHE A 29 -11.60 9.59 -11.06
CA PHE A 29 -12.84 9.93 -11.76
C PHE A 29 -13.31 8.77 -12.67
N PRO A 30 -14.57 8.76 -13.12
CA PRO A 30 -15.08 7.67 -13.95
C PRO A 30 -14.28 7.47 -15.24
N ILE A 31 -13.91 6.22 -15.50
CA ILE A 31 -13.26 5.77 -16.74
C ILE A 31 -13.99 4.53 -17.27
N SER A 32 -13.75 4.17 -18.53
CA SER A 32 -14.40 3.00 -19.15
C SER A 32 -14.21 1.72 -18.31
N GLY A 33 -15.33 1.14 -17.84
CA GLY A 33 -15.32 -0.07 -17.02
C GLY A 33 -14.92 0.16 -15.56
N TYR A 34 -14.96 1.40 -15.09
CA TYR A 34 -14.77 1.78 -13.69
C TYR A 34 -15.61 3.03 -13.38
N GLU A 35 -16.85 2.79 -12.99
CA GLU A 35 -17.90 3.81 -12.95
C GLU A 35 -17.86 4.66 -11.66
N GLN A 36 -18.79 5.62 -11.57
CA GLN A 36 -18.85 6.58 -10.47
C GLN A 36 -18.93 5.92 -9.08
N LYS A 37 -19.62 4.79 -8.95
CA LYS A 37 -19.79 4.09 -7.67
C LYS A 37 -18.47 3.48 -7.20
N GLU A 38 -17.73 2.86 -8.10
CA GLU A 38 -16.43 2.25 -7.87
C GLU A 38 -15.38 3.32 -7.56
N CYS A 39 -15.35 4.40 -8.34
CA CYS A 39 -14.50 5.57 -8.08
C CYS A 39 -14.74 6.13 -6.68
N ARG A 40 -16.00 6.35 -6.32
CA ARG A 40 -16.37 6.83 -5.00
C ARG A 40 -15.97 5.86 -3.89
N GLY A 41 -16.18 4.56 -4.09
CA GLY A 41 -15.76 3.52 -3.15
C GLY A 41 -14.25 3.55 -2.91
N LEU A 42 -13.45 3.66 -3.98
CA LEU A 42 -12.00 3.76 -3.90
C LEU A 42 -11.55 5.03 -3.16
N ARG A 43 -12.11 6.19 -3.51
CA ARG A 43 -11.81 7.46 -2.82
C ARG A 43 -12.08 7.36 -1.33
N LYS A 44 -13.21 6.76 -0.93
CA LYS A 44 -13.54 6.55 0.48
C LYS A 44 -12.57 5.62 1.19
N ASN A 45 -12.24 4.48 0.58
CA ASN A 45 -11.28 3.55 1.17
C ASN A 45 -9.90 4.18 1.38
N ILE A 46 -9.45 5.00 0.43
CA ILE A 46 -8.21 5.77 0.55
C ILE A 46 -8.36 6.83 1.65
N ALA A 47 -9.46 7.60 1.67
CA ALA A 47 -9.70 8.63 2.68
C ALA A 47 -9.76 8.05 4.12
N TYR A 48 -10.42 6.91 4.33
CA TYR A 48 -10.44 6.23 5.62
C TYR A 48 -9.02 5.80 6.06
N SER A 49 -8.24 5.31 5.10
CA SER A 49 -6.85 4.89 5.35
C SER A 49 -5.95 6.07 5.69
N LEU A 50 -6.08 7.20 4.98
CA LEU A 50 -5.36 8.45 5.26
C LEU A 50 -5.72 9.03 6.63
N GLN A 51 -7.01 9.06 6.98
CA GLN A 51 -7.46 9.50 8.30
C GLN A 51 -6.90 8.59 9.42
N HIS A 52 -6.82 7.28 9.18
CA HIS A 52 -6.23 6.33 10.12
C HIS A 52 -4.71 6.55 10.28
N LEU A 53 -3.99 6.83 9.19
CA LEU A 53 -2.57 7.20 9.25
C LEU A 53 -2.34 8.46 10.07
N GLU A 54 -3.17 9.49 9.91
CA GLU A 54 -3.12 10.71 10.71
C GLU A 54 -3.32 10.42 12.20
N PHE A 55 -4.30 9.57 12.53
CA PHE A 55 -4.52 9.12 13.92
C PHE A 55 -3.29 8.40 14.49
N MET A 56 -2.71 7.46 13.76
CA MET A 56 -1.52 6.72 14.20
C MET A 56 -0.31 7.65 14.41
N TYR A 57 -0.14 8.66 13.55
CA TYR A 57 0.87 9.70 13.72
C TYR A 57 0.63 10.49 15.01
N ARG A 58 -0.61 10.90 15.30
CA ARG A 58 -0.92 11.60 16.56
C ARG A 58 -0.67 10.75 17.79
N CYS A 59 -0.97 9.44 17.72
CA CYS A 59 -0.61 8.52 18.79
C CYS A 59 0.90 8.45 19.04
N SER A 60 1.75 8.58 18.02
CA SER A 60 3.20 8.58 18.22
C SER A 60 3.74 9.90 18.76
N GLU A 61 3.14 11.04 18.40
CA GLU A 61 3.62 12.36 18.82
C GLU A 61 3.09 12.78 20.21
N ASP A 62 1.82 12.48 20.49
CA ASP A 62 1.13 13.05 21.65
C ASP A 62 1.16 12.14 22.88
N ILE A 63 1.46 10.85 22.69
CA ILE A 63 1.41 9.82 23.72
C ILE A 63 2.79 9.17 23.88
N HIS A 64 3.22 8.99 25.13
CA HIS A 64 4.38 8.14 25.40
C HIS A 64 4.03 6.67 25.14
N LEU A 65 4.46 6.14 24.00
CA LEU A 65 4.34 4.73 23.65
C LEU A 65 5.49 3.93 24.24
N SER A 66 5.21 2.73 24.75
CA SER A 66 6.27 1.74 24.98
C SER A 66 6.90 1.35 23.64
N SER A 67 8.12 0.82 23.66
CA SER A 67 8.78 0.37 22.44
C SER A 67 7.93 -0.64 21.65
N VAL A 68 7.22 -1.54 22.34
CA VAL A 68 6.29 -2.50 21.71
C VAL A 68 5.14 -1.80 21.00
N LEU A 69 4.49 -0.84 21.66
CA LEU A 69 3.37 -0.10 21.07
C LEU A 69 3.83 0.76 19.91
N TRP A 70 5.00 1.39 20.02
CA TRP A 70 5.60 2.14 18.93
C TRP A 70 5.84 1.25 17.72
N THR A 71 6.46 0.07 17.90
CA THR A 71 6.74 -0.83 16.77
C THR A 71 5.46 -1.34 16.11
N GLN A 72 4.42 -1.70 16.88
CA GLN A 72 3.14 -2.14 16.33
C GLN A 72 2.40 -1.01 15.60
N ASN A 73 2.44 0.21 16.15
CA ASN A 73 1.87 1.40 15.51
C ASN A 73 2.58 1.70 14.19
N THR A 74 3.92 1.68 14.18
CA THR A 74 4.73 1.86 12.97
C THR A 74 4.47 0.77 11.93
N LYS A 75 4.38 -0.50 12.35
CA LYS A 75 4.04 -1.62 11.46
C LYS A 75 2.69 -1.39 10.77
N THR A 76 1.68 -1.06 11.57
CA THR A 76 0.33 -0.78 11.06
C THR A 76 0.34 0.40 10.11
N PHE A 77 1.06 1.47 10.45
CA PHE A 77 1.24 2.63 9.59
C PHE A 77 1.81 2.25 8.23
N ILE A 78 2.91 1.49 8.18
CA ILE A 78 3.55 1.07 6.93
C ILE A 78 2.59 0.23 6.07
N ILE A 79 1.85 -0.71 6.69
CA ILE A 79 0.89 -1.55 5.97
C ILE A 79 -0.23 -0.71 5.36
N VAL A 80 -0.80 0.22 6.14
CA VAL A 80 -1.88 1.10 5.67
C VAL A 80 -1.38 2.04 4.58
N ALA A 81 -0.17 2.61 4.73
CA ALA A 81 0.45 3.44 3.71
C ALA A 81 0.67 2.68 2.39
N CYS A 82 1.18 1.44 2.46
CA CYS A 82 1.34 0.57 1.29
C CYS A 82 -0.01 0.27 0.61
N SER A 83 -1.09 0.06 1.37
CA SER A 83 -2.44 -0.15 0.82
C SER A 83 -2.97 1.09 0.09
N VAL A 84 -2.65 2.30 0.57
CA VAL A 84 -2.98 3.55 -0.13
C VAL A 84 -2.21 3.66 -1.44
N ILE A 85 -0.90 3.40 -1.42
CA ILE A 85 -0.05 3.40 -2.63
C ILE A 85 -0.58 2.36 -3.64
N GLU A 86 -0.93 1.16 -3.17
CA GLU A 86 -1.52 0.10 -3.98
C GLU A 86 -2.82 0.54 -4.67
N ALA A 87 -3.74 1.15 -3.93
CA ALA A 87 -5.01 1.66 -4.44
C ALA A 87 -4.80 2.75 -5.50
N MET A 88 -3.85 3.66 -5.28
CA MET A 88 -3.47 4.70 -6.22
C MET A 88 -2.89 4.12 -7.51
N PHE A 89 -1.97 3.16 -7.42
CA PHE A 89 -1.37 2.51 -8.59
C PHE A 89 -2.37 1.65 -9.36
N PHE A 90 -3.28 0.97 -8.66
CA PHE A 90 -4.37 0.24 -9.29
C PHE A 90 -5.18 1.16 -10.22
N TYR A 91 -5.61 2.32 -9.73
CA TYR A 91 -6.38 3.25 -10.53
C TYR A 91 -5.55 3.92 -11.63
N LEU A 92 -4.30 4.29 -11.35
CA LEU A 92 -3.37 4.86 -12.33
C LEU A 92 -3.20 3.91 -13.54
N LEU A 93 -2.94 2.63 -13.29
CA LEU A 93 -2.75 1.65 -14.35
C LEU A 93 -4.02 1.43 -15.17
N ARG A 94 -5.20 1.49 -14.54
CA ARG A 94 -6.48 1.37 -15.27
C ARG A 94 -6.76 2.60 -16.12
N SER A 95 -6.60 3.79 -15.57
CA SER A 95 -6.85 5.06 -16.29
C SER A 95 -5.92 5.23 -17.50
N GLN A 96 -4.70 4.70 -17.42
CA GLN A 96 -3.71 4.74 -18.51
C GLN A 96 -3.75 3.51 -19.44
N GLY A 97 -4.71 2.58 -19.26
CA GLY A 97 -4.83 1.39 -20.11
C GLY A 97 -3.71 0.35 -19.94
N TYR A 98 -2.93 0.41 -18.86
CA TYR A 98 -1.84 -0.51 -18.56
C TYR A 98 -2.22 -1.60 -17.53
N ALA A 99 -3.45 -1.64 -17.04
CA ALA A 99 -3.90 -2.70 -16.14
C ALA A 99 -3.93 -4.07 -16.84
N THR A 100 -3.67 -5.15 -16.08
CA THR A 100 -3.67 -6.51 -16.63
C THR A 100 -5.08 -6.89 -17.07
N THR A 101 -5.20 -7.44 -18.27
CA THR A 101 -6.45 -7.99 -18.78
C THR A 101 -6.27 -9.45 -19.16
N THR A 102 -7.37 -10.22 -19.11
CA THR A 102 -7.41 -11.61 -19.57
C THR A 102 -8.60 -11.82 -20.50
N SER A 103 -8.44 -12.75 -21.43
CA SER A 103 -9.53 -13.32 -22.23
C SER A 103 -9.96 -14.69 -21.70
N TRP A 104 -9.54 -15.08 -20.50
CA TRP A 104 -9.75 -16.41 -19.93
C TRP A 104 -10.32 -16.28 -18.52
N ASN A 105 -11.52 -16.84 -18.30
CA ASN A 105 -12.12 -17.00 -16.98
C ASN A 105 -11.85 -18.40 -16.45
N SER A 106 -11.56 -18.55 -15.16
CA SER A 106 -11.56 -19.89 -14.57
C SER A 106 -12.99 -20.41 -14.50
N TYR A 107 -13.26 -21.50 -15.21
CA TYR A 107 -14.57 -22.14 -15.27
C TYR A 107 -14.70 -23.26 -14.24
N ARG A 108 -13.66 -24.10 -14.11
CA ARG A 108 -13.70 -25.27 -13.23
C ARG A 108 -12.31 -25.70 -12.78
N LYS A 109 -12.15 -25.91 -11.48
CA LYS A 109 -10.99 -26.60 -10.90
C LYS A 109 -11.34 -28.07 -10.68
N LEU A 110 -10.47 -28.95 -11.14
CA LEU A 110 -10.53 -30.39 -10.97
C LEU A 110 -9.34 -30.79 -10.11
N GLU A 111 -9.64 -31.17 -8.88
CA GLU A 111 -8.62 -31.68 -7.99
C GLU A 111 -8.25 -33.12 -8.37
N GLY A 112 -6.97 -33.37 -8.56
CA GLY A 112 -6.47 -34.72 -8.81
C GLY A 112 -6.45 -35.58 -7.55
N THR A 113 -6.33 -36.88 -7.75
CA THR A 113 -5.99 -37.81 -6.67
C THR A 113 -4.47 -37.91 -6.50
N GLU A 114 -4.04 -38.28 -5.30
CA GLU A 114 -2.64 -38.58 -5.03
C GLU A 114 -2.24 -39.91 -5.71
N PHE A 115 -1.09 -39.92 -6.38
CA PHE A 115 -0.50 -41.11 -6.99
C PHE A 115 0.99 -41.22 -6.64
N LYS A 116 1.54 -42.44 -6.68
CA LYS A 116 2.99 -42.66 -6.59
C LYS A 116 3.60 -42.53 -7.98
N ASP A 117 4.61 -41.69 -8.09
CA ASP A 117 5.37 -41.48 -9.33
C ASP A 117 6.56 -42.46 -9.42
N THR A 118 7.28 -42.38 -10.54
CA THR A 118 8.45 -43.18 -10.92
C THR A 118 9.58 -43.19 -9.89
N ASP A 119 9.75 -42.13 -9.10
CA ASP A 119 10.73 -42.03 -8.01
C ASP A 119 10.16 -42.47 -6.64
N GLY A 120 8.95 -43.03 -6.62
CA GLY A 120 8.26 -43.49 -5.41
C GLY A 120 7.62 -42.38 -4.58
N LYS A 121 7.76 -41.10 -4.96
CA LYS A 121 7.14 -39.98 -4.25
C LYS A 121 5.66 -39.85 -4.59
N LYS A 122 4.88 -39.41 -3.62
CA LYS A 122 3.46 -39.09 -3.77
C LYS A 122 3.32 -37.72 -4.43
N ARG A 123 2.58 -37.65 -5.53
CA ARG A 123 2.27 -36.42 -6.26
C ARG A 123 0.78 -36.36 -6.58
N LYS A 124 0.27 -35.16 -6.85
CA LYS A 124 -1.11 -34.87 -7.27
C LYS A 124 -1.04 -33.89 -8.43
N ILE A 125 -1.95 -34.03 -9.40
CA ILE A 125 -2.09 -33.09 -10.52
C ILE A 125 -3.46 -32.45 -10.42
N ASP A 126 -3.49 -31.13 -10.22
CA ASP A 126 -4.71 -30.35 -10.31
C ASP A 126 -4.84 -29.74 -11.71
N MET A 127 -6.05 -29.77 -12.26
CA MET A 127 -6.36 -29.18 -13.55
C MET A 127 -7.31 -28.01 -13.36
N GLU A 128 -7.05 -26.90 -14.03
CA GLU A 128 -7.95 -25.75 -14.09
C GLU A 128 -8.39 -25.54 -15.54
N ILE A 129 -9.70 -25.58 -15.76
CA ILE A 129 -10.35 -25.38 -17.06
C ILE A 129 -10.75 -23.92 -17.16
N PHE A 130 -10.36 -23.29 -18.26
CA PHE A 130 -10.69 -21.89 -18.53
C PHE A 130 -11.66 -21.77 -19.71
N GLU A 131 -12.60 -20.83 -19.60
CA GLU A 131 -13.48 -20.41 -20.68
C GLU A 131 -12.98 -19.11 -21.31
N LYS A 132 -13.12 -18.96 -22.62
CA LYS A 132 -12.70 -17.74 -23.32
C LYS A 132 -13.78 -16.67 -23.20
N ILE A 133 -13.42 -15.48 -22.75
CA ILE A 133 -14.31 -14.31 -22.65
C ILE A 133 -13.94 -13.27 -23.70
N ASP A 134 -14.96 -12.64 -24.29
CA ASP A 134 -14.86 -11.46 -25.14
C ASP A 134 -16.01 -10.48 -24.76
N PRO A 135 -15.74 -9.23 -24.36
CA PRO A 135 -14.45 -8.55 -24.31
C PRO A 135 -13.53 -9.02 -23.17
N LYS A 136 -12.24 -8.70 -23.29
CA LYS A 136 -11.26 -8.93 -22.21
C LYS A 136 -11.68 -8.20 -20.93
N ILE A 137 -11.49 -8.87 -19.79
CA ILE A 137 -11.77 -8.31 -18.47
C ILE A 137 -10.48 -7.98 -17.72
N TYR A 138 -10.54 -7.04 -16.78
CA TYR A 138 -9.41 -6.73 -15.90
C TYR A 138 -9.19 -7.85 -14.88
N VAL A 139 -7.93 -8.18 -14.64
CA VAL A 139 -7.51 -9.13 -13.60
C VAL A 139 -6.83 -8.36 -12.48
N GLU A 140 -7.05 -8.82 -11.25
CA GLU A 140 -6.35 -8.32 -10.09
C GLU A 140 -4.82 -8.44 -10.28
N MET A 141 -4.12 -7.36 -9.96
CA MET A 141 -2.66 -7.31 -9.98
C MET A 141 -2.16 -7.35 -8.55
N SER A 142 -1.09 -8.09 -8.29
CA SER A 142 -0.38 -7.96 -7.03
C SER A 142 0.25 -6.57 -6.92
N PHE A 143 0.40 -6.04 -5.70
CA PHE A 143 1.15 -4.81 -5.45
C PHE A 143 2.52 -4.78 -6.13
N ASP A 144 3.23 -5.92 -6.08
CA ASP A 144 4.50 -6.11 -6.77
C ASP A 144 4.40 -5.83 -8.28
N SER A 145 3.41 -6.43 -8.94
CA SER A 145 3.18 -6.26 -10.37
C SER A 145 2.82 -4.83 -10.72
N MET A 146 2.06 -4.16 -9.84
CA MET A 146 1.68 -2.76 -10.03
C MET A 146 2.87 -1.82 -9.92
N CYS A 147 3.71 -1.96 -8.87
CA CYS A 147 4.93 -1.14 -8.72
C CYS A 147 5.85 -1.26 -9.94
N LYS A 148 6.16 -2.49 -10.36
CA LYS A 148 7.02 -2.75 -11.54
C LYS A 148 6.44 -2.14 -12.82
N ARG A 149 5.11 -2.16 -12.97
CA ARG A 149 4.45 -1.64 -14.17
C ARG A 149 4.42 -0.11 -14.18
N VAL A 150 4.11 0.52 -13.05
CA VAL A 150 4.14 2.00 -12.91
C VAL A 150 5.55 2.52 -13.19
N GLU A 151 6.58 1.84 -12.68
CA GLU A 151 8.00 2.17 -12.91
C GLU A 151 8.38 2.01 -14.39
N SER A 152 8.18 0.83 -14.97
CA SER A 152 8.56 0.54 -16.36
C SER A 152 7.85 1.42 -17.39
N LYS A 153 6.63 1.87 -17.07
CA LYS A 153 5.85 2.78 -17.92
C LYS A 153 6.05 4.25 -17.59
N LYS A 154 6.84 4.58 -16.55
CA LYS A 154 7.12 5.94 -16.08
C LYS A 154 5.84 6.77 -15.87
N LEU A 155 4.83 6.18 -15.24
CA LEU A 155 3.50 6.79 -15.13
C LEU A 155 3.39 7.90 -14.09
N VAL A 156 4.42 8.07 -13.27
CA VAL A 156 4.53 9.20 -12.35
C VAL A 156 5.96 9.70 -12.39
N VAL A 157 6.14 10.97 -12.74
CA VAL A 157 7.42 11.68 -12.71
C VAL A 157 7.60 12.25 -11.31
N LEU A 158 7.86 11.37 -10.34
CA LEU A 158 8.07 11.75 -8.93
C LEU A 158 9.47 12.31 -8.66
N GLY A 159 10.00 13.12 -9.57
CA GLY A 159 11.20 13.93 -9.35
C GLY A 159 12.52 13.20 -9.07
N ASN A 160 12.57 11.88 -8.86
CA ASN A 160 13.81 11.13 -8.64
C ASN A 160 13.62 9.60 -8.81
N ASP A 161 14.69 8.93 -9.24
CA ASP A 161 14.87 7.46 -9.14
C ASP A 161 14.65 6.93 -7.71
N GLU A 162 14.73 7.80 -6.70
CA GLU A 162 14.62 7.50 -5.27
C GLU A 162 13.24 6.95 -4.85
N PHE A 163 12.14 7.47 -5.42
CA PHE A 163 10.80 6.94 -5.10
C PHE A 163 10.69 5.46 -5.50
N PHE A 164 11.13 5.13 -6.72
CA PHE A 164 11.11 3.75 -7.22
C PHE A 164 12.15 2.86 -6.54
N LYS A 165 13.31 3.39 -6.13
CA LYS A 165 14.28 2.65 -5.29
C LYS A 165 13.69 2.19 -3.95
N ASN A 166 12.77 2.96 -3.38
CA ASN A 166 12.19 2.70 -2.06
C ASN A 166 10.98 1.76 -2.05
N LEU A 167 10.25 1.66 -3.17
CA LEU A 167 9.08 0.80 -3.31
C LEU A 167 9.38 -0.71 -3.10
N PRO A 168 10.47 -1.28 -3.64
CA PRO A 168 10.85 -2.67 -3.39
C PRO A 168 10.95 -3.03 -1.91
N TYR A 169 11.48 -2.10 -1.10
CA TYR A 169 11.66 -2.29 0.34
C TYR A 169 10.34 -2.18 1.10
N LEU A 170 9.53 -1.15 0.84
CA LEU A 170 8.19 -1.02 1.42
C LEU A 170 7.28 -2.22 1.10
N ARG A 171 7.40 -2.77 -0.10
CA ARG A 171 6.73 -4.04 -0.49
C ARG A 171 7.16 -5.21 0.39
N GLN A 172 8.46 -5.34 0.70
CA GLN A 172 8.93 -6.40 1.60
C GLN A 172 8.37 -6.21 3.02
N LEU A 173 8.35 -4.98 3.53
CA LEU A 173 7.79 -4.66 4.84
C LEU A 173 6.31 -4.99 4.95
N ARG A 174 5.51 -4.68 3.91
CA ARG A 174 4.08 -5.02 3.85
C ARG A 174 3.84 -6.54 3.94
N ASN A 175 4.69 -7.35 3.32
CA ASN A 175 4.48 -8.81 3.25
C ASN A 175 4.82 -9.55 4.57
N ARG A 176 5.43 -8.88 5.55
CA ARG A 176 5.84 -9.47 6.84
C ARG A 176 4.76 -9.38 7.92
N VAL A 177 3.51 -9.69 7.56
CA VAL A 177 2.34 -9.63 8.48
C VAL A 177 1.99 -11.00 9.08
N HIS A 178 2.64 -12.05 8.62
CA HIS A 178 2.40 -13.42 9.08
C HIS A 178 3.18 -13.75 10.36
N VAL A 179 2.63 -13.39 11.51
CA VAL A 179 3.20 -13.64 12.86
C VAL A 179 3.55 -15.11 13.14
N HIS A 180 2.96 -16.05 12.39
CA HIS A 180 3.19 -17.49 12.53
C HIS A 180 4.39 -18.02 11.74
N ILE A 181 5.01 -17.20 10.86
CA ILE A 181 6.19 -17.57 10.09
C ILE A 181 7.42 -17.09 10.85
N VAL A 182 7.88 -17.89 11.81
CA VAL A 182 9.06 -17.61 12.64
C VAL A 182 10.16 -18.61 12.26
N LYS A 183 11.30 -18.14 11.74
CA LYS A 183 12.45 -19.02 11.42
C LYS A 183 13.37 -19.26 12.62
N ASP A 184 13.48 -18.30 13.55
CA ASP A 184 14.28 -18.38 14.77
C ASP A 184 13.76 -17.41 15.87
N ASP A 185 14.31 -17.48 17.09
CA ASP A 185 13.90 -16.68 18.26
C ASP A 185 14.33 -15.19 18.19
N THR A 186 15.13 -14.82 17.20
CA THR A 186 15.49 -13.43 16.86
C THR A 186 14.67 -12.86 15.72
N ASP A 187 14.00 -13.72 14.95
CA ASP A 187 13.08 -13.43 13.84
C ASP A 187 11.70 -12.98 14.32
N THR A 188 11.69 -11.99 15.23
CA THR A 188 10.46 -11.33 15.63
C THR A 188 10.25 -10.09 14.77
N ASP A 189 9.02 -9.88 14.28
CA ASP A 189 8.63 -8.64 13.58
C ASP A 189 8.96 -7.37 14.39
N TYR A 190 9.01 -7.50 15.73
CA TYR A 190 9.38 -6.44 16.65
C TYR A 190 10.80 -5.89 16.45
N LYS A 191 11.77 -6.73 16.05
CA LYS A 191 13.17 -6.32 15.90
C LYS A 191 13.51 -5.74 14.52
N LYS A 192 12.61 -5.88 13.55
CA LYS A 192 12.91 -5.58 12.14
C LYS A 192 12.37 -4.24 11.66
N ILE A 193 11.35 -3.70 12.31
CA ILE A 193 10.77 -2.40 11.97
C ILE A 193 11.43 -1.30 12.80
N ASN A 194 11.93 -0.29 12.11
CA ASN A 194 12.68 0.80 12.72
C ASN A 194 12.17 2.18 12.26
N LYS A 195 12.76 3.25 12.81
CA LYS A 195 12.32 4.64 12.54
C LYS A 195 12.54 5.04 11.08
N LYS A 196 13.60 4.54 10.41
CA LYS A 196 13.86 4.80 8.98
C LYS A 196 12.71 4.28 8.12
N ASP A 197 12.17 3.10 8.43
CA ASP A 197 11.06 2.49 7.68
C ASP A 197 9.79 3.34 7.78
N TYR A 198 9.52 3.86 8.98
CA TYR A 198 8.42 4.79 9.23
C TYR A 198 8.57 6.08 8.41
N ILE A 199 9.74 6.71 8.47
CA ILE A 199 10.06 7.93 7.71
C ILE A 199 9.94 7.66 6.22
N LEU A 200 10.43 6.51 5.75
CA LEU A 200 10.37 6.15 4.35
C LEU A 200 8.92 6.00 3.85
N ALA A 201 8.07 5.30 4.59
CA ALA A 201 6.66 5.17 4.23
C ALA A 201 5.97 6.53 4.18
N ARG A 202 6.26 7.42 5.14
CA ARG A 202 5.75 8.80 5.16
C ARG A 202 6.19 9.59 3.93
N LYS A 203 7.49 9.58 3.60
CA LYS A 203 8.04 10.26 2.43
C LYS A 203 7.45 9.77 1.11
N VAL A 204 7.45 8.46 0.89
CA VAL A 204 6.94 7.86 -0.34
C VAL A 204 5.46 8.21 -0.51
N LEU A 205 4.66 8.09 0.54
CA LEU A 205 3.25 8.44 0.46
C LEU A 205 3.04 9.95 0.29
N PHE A 206 3.80 10.80 0.98
CA PHE A 206 3.74 12.25 0.80
C PHE A 206 4.02 12.63 -0.65
N SER A 207 5.15 12.18 -1.21
CA SER A 207 5.53 12.43 -2.60
C SER A 207 4.44 11.99 -3.58
N LEU A 208 3.77 10.87 -3.34
CA LEU A 208 2.67 10.40 -4.19
C LEU A 208 1.44 11.31 -4.05
N MET A 209 1.05 11.67 -2.83
CA MET A 209 -0.12 12.48 -2.55
C MET A 209 0.03 13.94 -2.97
N THR A 210 1.26 14.44 -3.13
CA THR A 210 1.58 15.80 -3.59
C THR A 210 2.18 15.84 -5.00
N SER A 211 2.08 14.74 -5.73
CA SER A 211 2.60 14.62 -7.10
C SER A 211 1.76 15.35 -8.13
N GLU A 212 2.29 15.38 -9.36
CA GLU A 212 1.60 15.84 -10.57
C GLU A 212 0.27 15.12 -10.89
N LEU A 213 -0.03 14.00 -10.20
CA LEU A 213 -1.35 13.37 -10.27
C LEU A 213 -2.46 14.30 -9.75
N PHE A 214 -2.11 15.32 -8.96
CA PHE A 214 -3.03 16.27 -8.34
C PHE A 214 -2.71 17.70 -8.81
N PRO A 215 -3.50 18.27 -9.74
CA PRO A 215 -3.25 19.62 -10.26
C PRO A 215 -3.29 20.74 -9.21
N GLN A 216 -4.11 20.58 -8.17
CA GLN A 216 -4.20 21.50 -7.03
C GLN A 216 -3.79 20.76 -5.76
N VAL A 217 -2.49 20.82 -5.45
CA VAL A 217 -1.92 20.20 -4.26
C VAL A 217 -2.38 20.94 -3.00
N ASN A 218 -2.78 20.19 -1.97
CA ASN A 218 -3.08 20.71 -0.65
C ASN A 218 -2.27 19.93 0.39
N GLU A 219 -1.05 20.39 0.66
CA GLU A 219 -0.11 19.73 1.57
C GLU A 219 -0.62 19.68 3.02
N GLU A 220 -1.48 20.61 3.43
CA GLU A 220 -2.03 20.65 4.79
C GLU A 220 -2.89 19.43 5.12
N LEU A 221 -3.48 18.77 4.11
CA LEU A 221 -4.19 17.50 4.29
C LEU A 221 -3.26 16.35 4.67
N PHE A 222 -1.96 16.51 4.42
CA PHE A 222 -0.93 15.47 4.53
C PHE A 222 0.23 15.85 5.43
N TYR A 223 0.07 16.86 6.30
CA TYR A 223 1.13 17.33 7.22
C TYR A 223 1.77 16.18 8.03
N TYR A 224 0.98 15.17 8.40
CA TYR A 224 1.43 14.00 9.15
C TYR A 224 2.36 13.08 8.35
N LEU A 225 2.49 13.27 7.04
CA LEU A 225 3.41 12.56 6.16
C LEU A 225 4.69 13.36 5.87
N GLU A 226 4.71 14.67 6.14
CA GLU A 226 5.86 15.52 5.87
C GLU A 226 7.04 15.17 6.79
N THR A 227 8.24 15.06 6.21
CA THR A 227 9.45 14.71 6.98
C THR A 227 10.59 15.66 6.63
N ASN A 228 11.18 16.29 7.64
CA ASN A 228 12.38 17.13 7.48
C ASN A 228 13.70 16.33 7.52
N GLU A 229 13.64 15.02 7.72
CA GLU A 229 14.83 14.16 7.85
C GLU A 229 15.28 13.68 6.47
N THR A 230 16.46 14.05 5.99
CA THR A 230 17.06 13.49 4.77
C THR A 230 17.42 12.01 5.03
N LEU A 231 16.88 11.09 4.23
CA LEU A 231 17.23 9.67 4.35
C LEU A 231 18.50 9.47 3.54
N GLN A 232 19.65 9.35 4.20
CA GLN A 232 20.79 8.69 3.58
C GLN A 232 20.56 7.18 3.77
N LEU A 233 19.94 6.54 2.79
CA LEU A 233 19.95 5.09 2.69
C LEU A 233 21.37 4.69 2.29
N THR A 234 22.11 4.12 3.23
CA THR A 234 23.41 3.50 2.94
C THR A 234 23.17 2.11 2.34
N ASP A 235 23.99 1.71 1.37
CA ASP A 235 23.85 0.46 0.60
C ASP A 235 23.78 -0.82 1.46
N ASP A 236 24.12 -0.74 2.75
CA ASP A 236 23.95 -1.82 3.72
C ASP A 236 22.49 -2.18 4.06
N ASP A 237 21.51 -1.31 3.76
CA ASP A 237 20.08 -1.55 4.05
C ASP A 237 19.36 -2.37 2.92
N LEU A 238 20.09 -2.82 1.88
CA LEU A 238 19.56 -3.54 0.71
C LEU A 238 19.98 -5.03 0.61
N LEU A 239 20.54 -5.62 1.67
CA LEU A 239 20.92 -7.05 1.72
C LEU A 239 19.95 -7.90 2.55
#